data_AF-A0A382Y975-F1
#
_entry.id   AF-A0A382Y975-F1
#
_cell.length_a   1.000
_cell.length_b   1.000
_cell.length_c   1.000
_cell.angle_alpha   90.00
_cell.angle_beta   90.00
_cell.angle_gamma   90.00
#
_symmetry.space_group_name_H-M   'P 1'
#
loop_
_entity.id
_entity.type
_entity.pdbx_description
1 polymer ?
#
loop_
_entity_poly.entity_id
_entity_poly.type
_entity_poly.pdbx_seq_one_letter_code
_entity_poly.pdbx_strand_id
1 'polypeptide(L)'
;MPDEVVRRRRRQYLEQSIVAWLLRVTAVISVLTTIGIVLILVVESVGFFSQVSVWEFVTGREWTPLFKPQNFGALPLIGGTLLVAVIAGLVSLTLGLGAAIFLSEYAPESVRKILKPVLEILAGIPTVVYGYFALTFITPILQGIFGSDRVIIFNALSAGIVMGLMIMPMVSTLSEDAMIAVPRSLRDAAYALGATRFEVSTKVVIPAALSGIVASFILALSRAIGE
;
A
#
# COMPACT_ATOMS: atom_id res chain seq x y z
N MET A 1 -23.80 -11.81 -48.93
CA MET A 1 -22.56 -11.75 -48.13
C MET A 1 -22.07 -10.34 -47.77
N PRO A 2 -22.24 -9.25 -48.57
CA PRO A 2 -21.80 -7.90 -48.19
C PRO A 2 -22.61 -7.24 -47.05
N ASP A 3 -23.93 -7.46 -47.01
CA ASP A 3 -24.83 -6.78 -46.06
C ASP A 3 -24.65 -7.20 -44.61
N GLU A 4 -24.21 -8.44 -44.36
CA GLU A 4 -23.89 -8.92 -43.01
C GLU A 4 -22.63 -8.25 -42.44
N VAL A 5 -21.65 -7.94 -43.30
CA VAL A 5 -20.41 -7.26 -42.91
C VAL A 5 -20.69 -5.79 -42.55
N VAL A 6 -21.55 -5.12 -43.31
CA VAL A 6 -21.96 -3.73 -43.04
C VAL A 6 -22.80 -3.64 -41.75
N ARG A 7 -23.73 -4.57 -41.52
CA ARG A 7 -24.51 -4.64 -40.26
C ARG A 7 -23.61 -4.93 -39.05
N ARG A 8 -22.62 -5.82 -39.16
CA ARG A 8 -21.65 -6.11 -38.09
C ARG A 8 -20.80 -4.88 -37.75
N ARG A 9 -20.28 -4.16 -38.75
CA ARG A 9 -19.52 -2.91 -38.52
C ARG A 9 -20.37 -1.84 -37.84
N ARG A 10 -21.61 -1.61 -38.29
CA ARG A 10 -22.50 -0.60 -37.69
C ARG A 10 -22.85 -0.93 -36.24
N ARG A 11 -23.07 -2.21 -35.91
CA ARG A 11 -23.29 -2.67 -34.53
C ARG A 11 -22.05 -2.45 -33.66
N GLN A 12 -20.85 -2.77 -34.15
CA GLN A 12 -19.60 -2.50 -33.44
C GLN A 12 -19.37 -1.01 -33.18
N TYR A 13 -19.66 -0.12 -34.14
CA TYR A 13 -19.56 1.33 -33.93
C TYR A 13 -20.56 1.86 -32.90
N LEU A 14 -21.79 1.33 -32.89
CA LEU A 14 -22.81 1.70 -31.89
C LEU A 14 -22.42 1.19 -30.49
N GLU A 15 -21.96 -0.06 -30.37
CA GLU A 15 -21.46 -0.63 -29.12
C GLU A 15 -20.27 0.18 -28.58
N GLN A 16 -19.29 0.52 -29.43
CA GLN A 16 -18.16 1.37 -29.06
C GLN A 16 -18.60 2.76 -28.62
N SER A 17 -19.57 3.37 -29.31
CA SER A 17 -20.08 4.70 -28.95
C SER A 17 -20.85 4.69 -27.62
N ILE A 18 -21.61 3.63 -27.34
CA ILE A 18 -22.33 3.46 -26.07
C ILE A 18 -21.33 3.27 -24.93
N VAL A 19 -20.34 2.40 -25.11
CA VAL A 19 -19.28 2.17 -24.10
C VAL A 19 -18.49 3.46 -23.86
N ALA A 20 -18.09 4.18 -24.90
CA ALA A 20 -17.37 5.45 -24.76
C ALA A 20 -18.22 6.52 -24.04
N TRP A 21 -19.51 6.58 -24.30
CA TRP A 21 -20.41 7.51 -23.62
C TRP A 21 -20.60 7.14 -22.14
N LEU A 22 -20.81 5.85 -21.83
CA LEU A 22 -20.88 5.35 -20.46
C LEU A 22 -19.60 5.66 -19.68
N LEU A 23 -18.43 5.37 -20.25
CA LEU A 23 -17.13 5.68 -19.62
C LEU A 23 -16.95 7.19 -19.40
N ARG A 24 -17.44 8.02 -20.31
CA ARG A 24 -17.37 9.48 -20.15
C ARG A 24 -18.29 9.95 -19.02
N VAL A 25 -19.50 9.42 -18.93
CA VAL A 25 -20.45 9.76 -17.86
C VAL A 25 -19.91 9.30 -16.50
N THR A 26 -19.40 8.08 -16.38
CA THR A 26 -18.82 7.58 -15.14
C THR A 26 -17.58 8.39 -14.73
N ALA A 27 -16.71 8.76 -15.68
CA ALA A 27 -15.58 9.64 -15.41
C ALA A 27 -16.02 11.03 -14.91
N VAL A 28 -17.01 11.65 -15.55
CA VAL A 28 -17.55 12.95 -15.11
C VAL A 28 -18.18 12.85 -13.72
N ILE A 29 -18.99 11.83 -13.45
CA ILE A 29 -19.59 11.60 -12.13
C ILE A 29 -18.50 11.40 -11.07
N SER A 30 -17.44 10.64 -11.38
CA SER A 30 -16.31 10.44 -10.47
C SER A 30 -15.64 11.76 -10.13
N VAL A 31 -15.30 12.58 -11.15
CA VAL A 31 -14.65 13.88 -10.95
C VAL A 31 -15.55 14.82 -10.14
N LEU A 32 -16.85 14.90 -10.46
CA LEU A 32 -17.80 15.73 -9.71
C LEU A 32 -17.95 15.25 -8.27
N THR A 33 -17.98 13.94 -8.04
CA THR A 33 -18.01 13.37 -6.67
C THR A 33 -16.75 13.74 -5.90
N THR A 34 -15.56 13.62 -6.49
CA THR A 34 -14.31 14.03 -5.85
C THR A 34 -14.30 15.52 -5.51
N ILE A 35 -14.73 16.38 -6.44
CA ILE A 35 -14.87 17.82 -6.18
C ILE A 35 -15.86 18.05 -5.03
N GLY A 36 -17.01 17.37 -5.03
CA GLY A 36 -18.00 17.45 -3.97
C GLY A 36 -17.46 17.06 -2.60
N ILE A 37 -16.70 15.96 -2.51
CA ILE A 37 -16.03 15.52 -1.28
C ILE A 37 -15.06 16.61 -0.80
N VAL A 38 -14.20 17.13 -1.68
CA VAL A 38 -13.25 18.19 -1.33
C VAL A 38 -13.97 19.45 -0.84
N LEU A 39 -15.04 19.87 -1.53
CA LEU A 39 -15.81 21.05 -1.13
C LEU A 39 -16.45 20.88 0.25
N ILE A 40 -17.08 19.73 0.52
CA ILE A 40 -17.68 19.44 1.83
C ILE A 40 -16.60 19.45 2.91
N LEU A 41 -15.47 18.79 2.69
CA LEU A 41 -14.36 18.77 3.65
C LEU A 41 -13.85 20.18 3.95
N VAL A 42 -13.72 21.05 2.95
CA VAL A 42 -13.27 22.44 3.14
C VAL A 42 -14.28 23.25 3.94
N VAL A 43 -15.57 23.16 3.60
CA VAL A 43 -16.64 23.91 4.30
C VAL A 43 -16.74 23.48 5.76
N GLU A 44 -16.75 22.18 6.03
CA GLU A 44 -16.80 21.63 7.40
C GLU A 44 -15.52 21.98 8.19
N SER A 45 -14.35 21.94 7.54
CA SER A 45 -13.08 22.33 8.18
C SER A 45 -13.07 23.80 8.58
N VAL A 46 -13.57 24.69 7.70
CA VAL A 46 -13.69 26.14 8.01
C VAL A 46 -14.67 26.35 9.18
N GLY A 47 -15.78 25.62 9.20
CA GLY A 47 -16.73 25.61 10.32
C GLY A 47 -16.08 25.16 11.63
N PHE A 48 -15.27 24.10 11.61
CA PHE A 48 -14.53 23.62 12.77
C PHE A 48 -13.50 24.65 13.29
N PHE A 49 -12.69 25.22 12.40
CA PHE A 49 -11.66 26.20 12.78
C PHE A 49 -12.23 27.56 13.20
N SER A 50 -13.53 27.79 13.03
CA SER A 50 -14.21 28.93 13.66
C SER A 50 -14.37 28.76 15.18
N GLN A 51 -14.34 27.53 15.68
CA GLN A 51 -14.50 27.19 17.10
C GLN A 51 -13.18 26.80 17.76
N VAL A 52 -12.27 26.16 17.01
CA VAL A 52 -10.97 25.69 17.49
C VAL A 52 -9.86 26.44 16.76
N SER A 53 -8.87 26.97 17.49
CA SER A 53 -7.77 27.66 16.84
C SER A 53 -6.88 26.69 16.05
N VAL A 54 -6.47 27.09 14.84
CA VAL A 54 -5.57 26.27 13.99
C VAL A 54 -4.27 25.95 14.74
N TRP A 55 -3.76 26.90 15.51
CA TRP A 55 -2.52 26.70 16.27
C TRP A 55 -2.68 25.65 17.38
N GLU A 56 -3.78 25.68 18.13
CA GLU A 56 -4.08 24.69 19.17
C GLU A 56 -4.36 23.31 18.58
N PHE A 57 -5.00 23.23 17.41
CA PHE A 57 -5.16 21.98 16.68
C PHE A 57 -3.80 21.38 16.28
N VAL A 58 -2.92 22.17 15.67
CA VAL A 58 -1.63 21.68 15.15
C VAL A 58 -0.62 21.41 16.26
N THR A 59 -0.61 22.19 17.34
CA THR A 59 0.39 22.06 18.43
C THR A 59 -0.12 21.34 19.67
N GLY A 60 -1.43 21.06 19.72
CA GLY A 60 -2.07 20.35 20.82
C GLY A 60 -1.51 18.93 20.96
N ARG A 61 -1.27 18.53 22.21
CA ARG A 61 -0.67 17.23 22.57
C ARG A 61 -1.66 16.22 23.11
N GLU A 62 -2.94 16.57 23.13
CA GLU A 62 -4.01 15.72 23.64
C GLU A 62 -5.12 15.60 22.62
N TRP A 63 -5.58 14.37 22.41
CA TRP A 63 -6.75 14.06 21.61
C TRP A 63 -7.85 13.52 22.52
N THR A 64 -8.71 14.41 23.01
CA THR A 64 -9.78 14.10 23.98
C THR A 64 -11.10 14.78 23.61
N PRO A 65 -11.62 14.59 22.38
CA PRO A 65 -12.84 15.28 21.92
C PRO A 65 -14.11 14.90 22.69
N LEU A 66 -14.09 13.76 23.39
CA LEU A 66 -15.22 13.22 24.17
C LEU A 66 -15.22 13.68 25.64
N PHE A 67 -14.10 14.19 26.15
CA PHE A 67 -13.98 14.63 27.54
C PHE A 67 -14.18 16.15 27.66
N LYS A 68 -14.49 16.64 28.86
CA LYS A 68 -14.53 18.08 29.16
C LYS A 68 -13.35 18.44 30.07
N PRO A 69 -12.53 19.44 29.73
CA PRO A 69 -12.54 20.23 28.48
C PRO A 69 -12.18 19.39 27.24
N GLN A 70 -12.71 19.77 26.08
CA GLN A 70 -12.44 19.07 24.82
C GLN A 70 -11.10 19.53 24.23
N ASN A 71 -10.21 18.59 23.92
CA ASN A 71 -8.95 18.88 23.23
C ASN A 71 -8.90 18.20 21.86
N PHE A 72 -8.52 18.95 20.83
CA PHE A 72 -8.46 18.49 19.43
C PHE A 72 -7.03 18.48 18.88
N GLY A 73 -6.03 18.19 19.72
CA GLY A 73 -4.63 18.18 19.30
C GLY A 73 -4.32 17.09 18.27
N ALA A 74 -3.78 17.49 17.12
CA ALA A 74 -3.48 16.59 16.00
C ALA A 74 -2.14 15.84 16.17
N LEU A 75 -1.20 16.34 16.98
CA LEU A 75 0.15 15.75 17.11
C LEU A 75 0.14 14.29 17.55
N PRO A 76 -0.66 13.85 18.54
CA PRO A 76 -0.69 12.45 18.93
C PRO A 76 -1.19 11.54 17.80
N LEU A 77 -2.14 12.01 16.98
CA LEU A 77 -2.66 11.27 15.84
C LEU A 77 -1.61 11.16 14.74
N ILE A 78 -1.03 12.28 14.33
CA ILE A 78 0.01 12.32 13.30
C ILE A 78 1.23 11.50 13.75
N GLY A 79 1.67 11.69 15.00
CA GLY A 79 2.79 10.95 15.58
C GLY A 79 2.52 9.45 15.68
N GLY A 80 1.31 9.06 16.08
CA GLY A 80 0.87 7.67 16.11
C GLY A 80 0.88 7.03 14.73
N THR A 81 0.27 7.68 13.74
CA THR A 81 0.23 7.21 12.34
C THR A 81 1.64 7.10 11.77
N LEU A 82 2.49 8.11 11.95
CA LEU A 82 3.88 8.07 11.47
C LEU A 82 4.69 6.97 12.14
N LEU A 83 4.53 6.75 13.45
CA LEU A 83 5.21 5.69 14.17
C LEU A 83 4.81 4.31 13.64
N VAL A 84 3.50 4.07 13.46
CA VAL A 84 2.98 2.84 12.87
C VAL A 84 3.49 2.66 11.44
N ALA A 85 3.46 3.72 10.63
CA ALA A 85 3.94 3.70 9.26
C ALA A 85 5.43 3.39 9.15
N VAL A 86 6.28 3.93 10.04
CA VAL A 86 7.71 3.61 10.09
C VAL A 86 7.93 2.14 10.41
N ILE A 87 7.25 1.60 11.43
CA ILE A 87 7.36 0.19 11.81
C ILE A 87 6.86 -0.71 10.67
N ALA A 88 5.72 -0.37 10.07
CA ALA A 88 5.16 -1.08 8.92
C ALA A 88 6.12 -1.04 7.72
N GLY A 89 6.73 0.11 7.46
CA GLY A 89 7.73 0.31 6.42
C GLY A 89 8.95 -0.58 6.64
N LEU A 90 9.50 -0.65 7.85
CA LEU A 90 10.64 -1.52 8.16
C LEU A 90 10.31 -3.01 7.96
N VAL A 91 9.15 -3.45 8.43
CA VAL A 91 8.70 -4.85 8.30
C VAL A 91 8.45 -5.20 6.84
N SER A 92 7.68 -4.38 6.12
CA SER A 92 7.30 -4.61 4.73
C SER A 92 8.47 -4.46 3.76
N LEU A 93 9.38 -3.52 3.99
CA LEU A 93 10.59 -3.40 3.18
C LEU A 93 11.45 -4.64 3.35
N THR A 94 11.70 -5.07 4.59
CA THR A 94 12.58 -6.22 4.84
C THR A 94 11.99 -7.52 4.29
N LEU A 95 10.73 -7.83 4.64
CA LEU A 95 10.09 -9.07 4.24
C LEU A 95 9.63 -9.02 2.77
N GLY A 96 9.08 -7.91 2.33
CA GLY A 96 8.54 -7.73 0.99
C GLY A 96 9.63 -7.64 -0.07
N LEU A 97 10.70 -6.85 0.16
CA LEU A 97 11.82 -6.80 -0.77
C LEU A 97 12.58 -8.13 -0.80
N GLY A 98 12.76 -8.78 0.35
CA GLY A 98 13.33 -10.13 0.42
C GLY A 98 12.54 -11.14 -0.40
N ALA A 99 11.21 -11.14 -0.26
CA ALA A 99 10.33 -11.97 -1.07
C ALA A 99 10.42 -11.62 -2.56
N ALA A 100 10.45 -10.34 -2.93
CA ALA A 100 10.57 -9.90 -4.31
C ALA A 100 11.88 -10.36 -4.96
N ILE A 101 13.02 -10.23 -4.24
CA ILE A 101 14.34 -10.67 -4.73
C ILE A 101 14.33 -12.19 -4.91
N PHE A 102 13.79 -12.93 -3.94
CA PHE A 102 13.67 -14.37 -4.04
C PHE A 102 12.80 -14.79 -5.23
N LEU A 103 11.62 -14.18 -5.40
CA LEU A 103 10.69 -14.52 -6.47
C LEU A 103 11.21 -14.17 -7.87
N SER A 104 11.85 -13.02 -8.02
CA SER A 104 12.38 -12.55 -9.30
C SER A 104 13.63 -13.30 -9.73
N GLU A 105 14.60 -13.46 -8.82
CA GLU A 105 15.93 -13.95 -9.18
C GLU A 105 16.18 -15.40 -8.77
N TYR A 106 15.55 -15.93 -7.71
CA TYR A 106 15.90 -17.25 -7.13
C TYR A 106 14.87 -18.36 -7.38
N ALA A 107 13.58 -18.01 -7.34
CA ALA A 107 12.49 -18.98 -7.33
C ALA A 107 12.34 -19.71 -8.68
N PRO A 108 12.27 -21.04 -8.67
CA PRO A 108 11.84 -21.79 -9.85
C PRO A 108 10.35 -21.53 -10.14
N GLU A 109 9.92 -21.76 -11.38
CA GLU A 109 8.55 -21.45 -11.81
C GLU A 109 7.47 -22.13 -10.95
N SER A 110 7.73 -23.34 -10.45
CA SER A 110 6.80 -24.07 -9.57
C SER A 110 6.55 -23.33 -8.26
N VAL A 111 7.60 -22.75 -7.66
CA VAL A 111 7.49 -21.99 -6.41
C VAL A 111 6.79 -20.67 -6.65
N ARG A 112 7.09 -19.98 -7.76
CA ARG A 112 6.41 -18.72 -8.13
C ARG A 112 4.90 -18.91 -8.31
N LYS A 113 4.49 -20.02 -8.94
CA LYS A 113 3.08 -20.39 -9.14
C LYS A 113 2.30 -20.59 -7.83
N ILE A 114 2.99 -20.85 -6.71
CA ILE A 114 2.36 -21.03 -5.40
C ILE A 114 2.44 -19.75 -4.57
N LEU A 115 3.65 -19.16 -4.47
CA LEU A 115 3.87 -18.00 -3.60
C LEU A 115 3.14 -16.74 -4.09
N LYS A 116 3.06 -16.50 -5.40
CA LYS A 116 2.40 -15.30 -5.92
C LYS A 116 0.91 -15.26 -5.59
N PRO A 117 0.11 -16.32 -5.85
CA PRO A 117 -1.27 -16.39 -5.37
C PRO A 117 -1.42 -16.26 -3.85
N VAL A 118 -0.49 -16.81 -3.05
CA VAL A 118 -0.54 -16.66 -1.59
C VAL A 118 -0.39 -15.20 -1.17
N LEU A 119 0.54 -14.46 -1.78
CA LEU A 119 0.69 -13.02 -1.56
C LEU A 119 -0.56 -12.24 -1.97
N GLU A 120 -1.17 -12.59 -3.10
CA GLU A 120 -2.42 -11.97 -3.56
C GLU A 120 -3.59 -12.24 -2.60
N ILE A 121 -3.70 -13.45 -2.05
CA ILE A 121 -4.71 -13.79 -1.04
C ILE A 121 -4.51 -12.96 0.22
N LEU A 122 -3.25 -12.77 0.68
CA LEU A 122 -2.95 -11.91 1.82
C LEU A 122 -3.42 -10.46 1.56
N ALA A 123 -3.22 -9.95 0.34
CA ALA A 123 -3.68 -8.60 -0.01
C ALA A 123 -5.22 -8.44 -0.01
N GLY A 124 -5.96 -9.55 -0.12
CA GLY A 124 -7.42 -9.58 -0.10
C GLY A 124 -8.06 -9.68 1.30
N ILE A 125 -7.26 -9.81 2.37
CA ILE A 125 -7.78 -9.88 3.74
C ILE A 125 -8.36 -8.51 4.14
N PRO A 126 -9.60 -8.45 4.67
CA PRO A 126 -10.19 -7.19 5.13
C PRO A 126 -9.37 -6.52 6.24
N THR A 127 -9.25 -5.20 6.21
CA THR A 127 -8.40 -4.42 7.14
C THR A 127 -8.86 -4.53 8.59
N VAL A 128 -10.16 -4.66 8.84
CA VAL A 128 -10.72 -4.96 10.18
C VAL A 128 -10.18 -6.28 10.76
N VAL A 129 -9.96 -7.30 9.92
CA VAL A 129 -9.41 -8.59 10.38
C VAL A 129 -7.98 -8.41 10.87
N TYR A 130 -7.19 -7.59 10.17
CA TYR A 130 -5.84 -7.24 10.61
C TYR A 130 -5.84 -6.46 11.93
N GLY A 131 -6.73 -5.48 12.09
CA GLY A 131 -6.87 -4.74 13.35
C GLY A 131 -7.21 -5.66 14.54
N TYR A 132 -8.16 -6.57 14.34
CA TYR A 132 -8.52 -7.55 15.38
C TYR A 132 -7.37 -8.54 15.66
N PHE A 133 -6.68 -9.01 14.62
CA PHE A 133 -5.52 -9.90 14.74
C PHE A 133 -4.36 -9.24 15.51
N ALA A 134 -4.11 -7.94 15.29
CA ALA A 134 -3.11 -7.18 16.03
C ALA A 134 -3.41 -7.20 17.54
N LEU A 135 -4.66 -6.93 17.93
CA LEU A 135 -5.06 -6.86 19.34
C LEU A 135 -5.12 -8.24 20.02
N THR A 136 -5.60 -9.25 19.31
CA THR A 136 -5.92 -10.56 19.91
C THR A 136 -4.81 -11.59 19.78
N PHE A 137 -3.89 -11.40 18.84
CA PHE A 137 -2.80 -12.35 18.60
C PHE A 137 -1.43 -11.71 18.81
N ILE A 138 -1.13 -10.60 18.13
CA ILE A 138 0.20 -9.99 18.17
C ILE A 138 0.48 -9.30 19.51
N THR A 139 -0.47 -8.53 20.03
CA THR A 139 -0.31 -7.86 21.33
C THR A 139 -0.04 -8.84 22.48
N PRO A 140 -0.78 -9.96 22.65
CA PRO A 140 -0.45 -10.96 23.67
C PRO A 140 0.94 -11.58 23.50
N ILE A 141 1.39 -11.82 22.27
CA ILE A 141 2.76 -12.31 22.01
C ILE A 141 3.79 -11.27 22.48
N LEU A 142 3.59 -10.00 22.15
CA LEU A 142 4.47 -8.92 22.59
C LEU A 142 4.47 -8.76 24.11
N GLN A 143 3.31 -8.88 24.77
CA GLN A 143 3.21 -8.89 26.23
C GLN A 143 3.95 -10.08 26.86
N GLY A 144 3.91 -11.25 26.23
CA GLY A 144 4.66 -12.43 26.67
C GLY A 144 6.18 -12.26 26.56
N ILE A 145 6.66 -11.51 25.55
CA ILE A 145 8.10 -11.27 25.31
C ILE A 145 8.63 -10.10 26.15
N PHE A 146 7.90 -8.98 26.20
CA PHE A 146 8.37 -7.73 26.80
C PHE A 146 7.78 -7.43 28.18
N GLY A 147 6.79 -8.20 28.62
CA GLY A 147 6.04 -7.98 29.87
C GLY A 147 4.72 -7.25 29.64
N SER A 148 3.65 -7.72 30.29
CA SER A 148 2.31 -7.11 30.25
C SER A 148 2.24 -5.75 30.95
N ASP A 149 3.22 -5.44 31.79
CA ASP A 149 3.42 -4.14 32.43
C ASP A 149 3.98 -3.08 31.47
N ARG A 150 4.70 -3.49 30.42
CA ARG A 150 5.35 -2.58 29.46
C ARG A 150 4.55 -2.39 28.18
N VAL A 151 3.83 -3.43 27.74
CA VAL A 151 3.07 -3.41 26.49
C VAL A 151 1.59 -3.27 26.79
N ILE A 152 1.05 -2.07 26.55
CA ILE A 152 -0.39 -1.81 26.63
C ILE A 152 -1.16 -2.50 25.50
N ILE A 153 -2.47 -2.71 25.70
CA ILE A 153 -3.33 -3.40 24.73
C ILE A 153 -3.27 -2.72 23.35
N PHE A 154 -3.46 -1.39 23.34
CA PHE A 154 -3.36 -0.55 22.14
C PHE A 154 -1.94 0.00 22.02
N ASN A 155 -1.06 -0.72 21.34
CA ASN A 155 0.32 -0.33 21.15
C ASN A 155 0.67 -0.20 19.66
N ALA A 156 1.52 0.78 19.34
CA ALA A 156 1.95 1.06 17.97
C ALA A 156 2.80 -0.05 17.35
N LEU A 157 3.50 -0.84 18.18
CA LEU A 157 4.36 -1.93 17.69
C LEU A 157 3.54 -3.06 17.07
N SER A 158 2.48 -3.50 17.75
CA SER A 158 1.55 -4.51 17.26
C SER A 158 0.87 -4.05 15.97
N ALA A 159 0.31 -2.84 15.99
CA ALA A 159 -0.33 -2.24 14.82
C ALA A 159 0.66 -2.12 13.65
N GLY A 160 1.88 -1.64 13.89
CA GLY A 160 2.92 -1.49 12.87
C GLY A 160 3.39 -2.80 12.27
N ILE A 161 3.57 -3.85 13.08
CA ILE A 161 3.93 -5.19 12.58
C ILE A 161 2.85 -5.73 11.65
N VAL A 162 1.59 -5.70 12.10
CA VAL A 162 0.47 -6.22 11.30
C VAL A 162 0.25 -5.38 10.04
N MET A 163 0.33 -4.05 10.15
CA MET A 163 0.26 -3.15 9.00
C MET A 163 1.38 -3.46 8.01
N GLY A 164 2.60 -3.72 8.49
CA GLY A 164 3.73 -4.16 7.68
C GLY A 164 3.45 -5.46 6.93
N LEU A 165 2.83 -6.44 7.59
CA LEU A 165 2.39 -7.70 6.95
C LEU A 165 1.29 -7.47 5.92
N MET A 166 0.39 -6.52 6.16
CA MET A 166 -0.68 -6.17 5.24
C MET A 166 -0.15 -5.52 3.95
N ILE A 167 0.83 -4.61 4.05
CA ILE A 167 1.41 -3.94 2.88
C ILE A 167 2.57 -4.74 2.24
N MET A 168 3.07 -5.78 2.90
CA MET A 168 4.15 -6.64 2.40
C MET A 168 3.86 -7.24 1.01
N PRO A 169 2.65 -7.79 0.70
CA PRO A 169 2.33 -8.28 -0.64
C PRO A 169 2.41 -7.22 -1.74
N MET A 170 2.08 -5.97 -1.41
CA MET A 170 2.16 -4.85 -2.33
C MET A 170 3.62 -4.51 -2.62
N VAL A 171 4.47 -4.41 -1.58
CA VAL A 171 5.91 -4.20 -1.74
C VAL A 171 6.53 -5.34 -2.55
N SER A 172 6.19 -6.60 -2.24
CA SER A 172 6.81 -7.76 -2.88
C SER A 172 6.43 -7.89 -4.35
N THR A 173 5.14 -7.80 -4.68
CA THR A 173 4.64 -7.99 -6.05
C THR A 173 5.13 -6.88 -6.97
N LEU A 174 5.01 -5.61 -6.55
CA LEU A 174 5.43 -4.49 -7.39
C LEU A 174 6.96 -4.40 -7.53
N SER A 175 7.71 -4.75 -6.49
CA SER A 175 9.18 -4.83 -6.59
C SER A 175 9.64 -5.99 -7.45
N GLU A 176 8.93 -7.13 -7.40
CA GLU A 176 9.17 -8.27 -8.29
C GLU A 176 8.97 -7.86 -9.76
N ASP A 177 7.85 -7.19 -10.06
CA ASP A 177 7.53 -6.73 -11.42
C ASP A 177 8.59 -5.73 -11.93
N ALA A 178 9.05 -4.81 -11.06
CA ALA A 178 10.15 -3.89 -11.38
C ALA A 178 11.47 -4.62 -11.69
N MET A 179 11.81 -5.65 -10.93
CA MET A 179 13.02 -6.45 -11.17
C MET A 179 12.89 -7.31 -12.43
N ILE A 180 11.73 -7.92 -12.68
CA ILE A 180 11.47 -8.71 -13.89
C ILE A 180 11.55 -7.84 -15.15
N ALA A 181 11.17 -6.56 -15.06
CA ALA A 181 11.25 -5.61 -16.18
C ALA A 181 12.69 -5.27 -16.60
N VAL A 182 13.70 -5.54 -15.76
CA VAL A 182 15.11 -5.40 -16.15
C VAL A 182 15.41 -6.33 -17.34
N PRO A 183 16.05 -5.87 -18.43
CA PRO A 183 16.33 -6.72 -19.58
C PRO A 183 17.15 -7.96 -19.22
N ARG A 184 16.79 -9.12 -19.80
CA ARG A 184 17.54 -10.38 -19.61
C ARG A 184 18.99 -10.28 -20.09
N SER A 185 19.25 -9.50 -21.14
CA SER A 185 20.60 -9.27 -21.67
C SER A 185 21.58 -8.73 -20.63
N LEU A 186 21.13 -7.92 -19.66
CA LEU A 186 21.99 -7.43 -18.57
C LEU A 186 22.37 -8.56 -17.60
N ARG A 187 21.46 -9.50 -17.35
CA ARG A 187 21.74 -10.68 -16.53
C ARG A 187 22.71 -11.62 -17.24
N ASP A 188 22.43 -11.91 -18.51
CA ASP A 188 23.24 -12.82 -19.32
C ASP A 188 24.67 -12.28 -19.51
N ALA A 189 24.82 -10.96 -19.73
CA ALA A 189 26.13 -10.31 -19.79
C ALA A 189 26.90 -10.42 -18.47
N ALA A 190 26.24 -10.23 -17.33
CA ALA A 190 26.87 -10.37 -16.02
C ALA A 190 27.30 -11.83 -15.75
N TYR A 191 26.47 -12.81 -16.09
CA TYR A 191 26.83 -14.22 -16.01
C TYR A 191 28.01 -14.57 -16.94
N ALA A 192 28.07 -14.00 -18.15
CA ALA A 192 29.19 -14.20 -19.07
C ALA A 192 30.53 -13.65 -18.54
N LEU A 193 30.48 -12.64 -17.65
CA LEU A 193 31.64 -12.12 -16.93
C LEU A 193 32.01 -12.94 -15.68
N GLY A 194 31.34 -14.08 -15.45
CA GLY A 194 31.58 -14.95 -14.30
C GLY A 194 30.90 -14.50 -13.00
N ALA A 195 29.97 -13.54 -13.05
CA ALA A 195 29.25 -13.08 -11.87
C ALA A 195 28.35 -14.19 -11.30
N THR A 196 28.31 -14.30 -9.98
CA THR A 196 27.39 -15.22 -9.30
C THR A 196 25.96 -14.68 -9.32
N ARG A 197 24.97 -15.56 -9.11
CA ARG A 197 23.54 -15.16 -9.02
C ARG A 197 23.30 -14.06 -7.97
N PHE A 198 24.03 -14.09 -6.86
CA PHE A 198 23.97 -13.06 -5.83
C PHE A 198 24.50 -11.72 -6.34
N GLU A 199 25.61 -11.71 -7.08
CA GLU A 199 26.16 -10.50 -7.66
C GLU A 199 25.29 -9.93 -8.77
N VAL A 200 24.70 -10.78 -9.62
CA VAL A 200 23.73 -10.33 -10.63
C VAL A 200 22.52 -9.67 -9.95
N SER A 201 21.97 -10.32 -8.92
CA SER A 201 20.82 -9.77 -8.18
C SER A 201 21.15 -8.43 -7.53
N THR A 202 22.26 -8.36 -6.79
CA THR A 202 22.59 -7.20 -5.94
C THR A 202 23.30 -6.06 -6.65
N LYS A 203 24.15 -6.36 -7.65
CA LYS A 203 24.98 -5.35 -8.35
C LYS A 203 24.41 -4.93 -9.70
N VAL A 204 23.47 -5.70 -10.28
CA VAL A 204 22.90 -5.41 -11.60
C VAL A 204 21.39 -5.18 -11.53
N VAL A 205 20.64 -6.17 -11.05
CA VAL A 205 19.17 -6.13 -11.09
C VAL A 205 18.60 -5.13 -10.10
N ILE A 206 18.97 -5.18 -8.82
CA ILE A 206 18.47 -4.25 -7.80
C ILE A 206 18.80 -2.79 -8.16
N PRO A 207 20.04 -2.43 -8.54
CA PRO A 207 20.35 -1.06 -8.96
C PRO A 207 19.57 -0.62 -10.20
N ALA A 208 19.39 -1.51 -11.20
CA ALA A 208 18.63 -1.20 -12.41
C ALA A 208 17.12 -1.04 -12.14
N ALA A 209 16.57 -1.78 -11.17
CA ALA A 209 15.16 -1.74 -10.78
C ALA A 209 14.86 -0.73 -9.66
N LEU A 210 15.85 0.03 -9.18
CA LEU A 210 15.74 0.83 -7.96
C LEU A 210 14.58 1.83 -8.00
N SER A 211 14.35 2.49 -9.13
CA SER A 211 13.23 3.44 -9.28
C SER A 211 11.87 2.75 -9.09
N GLY A 212 11.71 1.53 -9.60
CA GLY A 212 10.50 0.73 -9.42
C GLY A 212 10.33 0.21 -8.00
N ILE A 213 11.42 -0.22 -7.35
CA ILE A 213 11.43 -0.66 -5.94
C ILE A 213 11.10 0.51 -4.99
N VAL A 214 11.63 1.71 -5.28
CA VAL A 214 11.30 2.90 -4.48
C VAL A 214 9.84 3.29 -4.70
N ALA A 215 9.35 3.26 -5.94
CA ALA A 215 7.95 3.56 -6.25
C ALA A 215 6.98 2.56 -5.58
N SER A 216 7.29 1.26 -5.60
CA SER A 216 6.49 0.23 -4.93
C SER A 216 6.42 0.48 -3.42
N PHE A 217 7.56 0.83 -2.81
CA PHE A 217 7.63 1.11 -1.38
C PHE A 217 6.86 2.38 -1.00
N ILE A 218 6.99 3.47 -1.78
CA ILE A 218 6.22 4.70 -1.55
C ILE A 218 4.71 4.43 -1.65
N LEU A 219 4.28 3.64 -2.63
CA LEU A 219 2.86 3.32 -2.80
C LEU A 219 2.32 2.49 -1.62
N ALA A 220 3.09 1.47 -1.19
CA ALA A 220 2.75 0.63 -0.05
C ALA A 220 2.69 1.43 1.27
N LEU A 221 3.66 2.31 1.49
CA LEU A 221 3.71 3.17 2.67
C LEU A 221 2.56 4.19 2.67
N SER A 222 2.23 4.75 1.50
CA SER A 222 1.08 5.67 1.35
C SER A 222 -0.24 4.99 1.73
N ARG A 223 -0.39 3.71 1.38
CA ARG A 223 -1.55 2.91 1.84
C ARG A 223 -1.55 2.76 3.35
N ALA A 224 -0.43 2.39 3.97
CA ALA A 224 -0.36 2.24 5.43
C ALA A 224 -0.64 3.54 6.20
N ILE A 225 -0.30 4.70 5.63
CA ILE A 225 -0.63 6.01 6.22
C ILE A 225 -2.13 6.34 6.07
N GLY A 226 -2.77 5.82 5.02
CA GLY A 226 -4.18 6.04 4.73
C GLY A 226 -5.15 5.15 5.50
N GLU A 227 -4.65 4.10 6.18
CA GLU A 227 -5.42 3.24 7.09
C GLU A 227 -5.39 3.78 8.53
#